data_AF-A0A967DB81-F1
#
_entry.id   AF-A0A967DB81-F1
#
_cell.length_a   1.000
_cell.length_b   1.000
_cell.length_c   1.000
_cell.angle_alpha   90.00
_cell.angle_beta   90.00
_cell.angle_gamma   90.00
#
_symmetry.space_group_name_H-M   'P 1'
#
loop_
_entity.id
_entity.type
_entity.pdbx_description
1 polymer ?
#
loop_
_entity_poly.entity_id
_entity_poly.type
_entity_poly.pdbx_seq_one_letter_code
_entity_poly.pdbx_strand_id
1 'polypeptide(L)'
;MKKFRHEWLLDAIVDHPTFFTRPMFGGLAAYLFERQMLLLVEPTKSGRWNWHGVLVCTGYQHHASLQKEFPALRPHAVLRKWLFIDSAHEDFEATMEAAVQRVALNDRRFGILPGGKKSE
;
A
#
# COMPACT_ATOMS: atom_id res chain seq x y z
N MET A 1 17.20 -8.66 -7.39
CA MET A 1 15.91 -8.51 -6.71
C MET A 1 14.79 -8.90 -7.67
N LYS A 2 13.71 -9.52 -7.19
CA LYS A 2 12.49 -9.70 -7.99
C LYS A 2 11.93 -8.31 -8.29
N LYS A 3 11.61 -8.04 -9.56
CA LYS A 3 10.87 -6.84 -9.96
C LYS A 3 9.38 -7.14 -9.92
N PHE A 4 8.61 -6.30 -9.23
CA PHE A 4 7.15 -6.34 -9.21
C PHE A 4 6.61 -5.44 -10.33
N ARG A 5 5.51 -5.88 -10.96
CA ARG A 5 4.82 -5.21 -12.08
C ARG A 5 4.44 -3.77 -11.76
N HIS A 6 4.04 -3.52 -10.52
CA HIS A 6 3.53 -2.22 -10.07
C HIS A 6 4.57 -1.38 -9.32
N GLU A 7 5.87 -1.69 -9.45
CA GLU A 7 6.94 -0.87 -8.84
C GLU A 7 6.98 0.57 -9.38
N TRP A 8 6.51 0.80 -10.61
CA TRP A 8 6.43 2.14 -11.22
C TRP A 8 5.62 3.14 -10.37
N LEU A 9 4.69 2.64 -9.54
CA LEU A 9 3.95 3.48 -8.59
C LEU A 9 4.88 4.16 -7.57
N LEU A 10 6.08 3.63 -7.36
CA LEU A 10 7.02 4.16 -6.38
C LEU A 10 7.92 5.27 -6.96
N ASP A 11 7.91 5.48 -8.28
CA ASP A 11 8.76 6.47 -8.96
C ASP A 11 8.53 7.89 -8.43
N ALA A 12 7.30 8.21 -7.98
CA ALA A 12 6.98 9.52 -7.41
C ALA A 12 7.56 9.76 -5.99
N ILE A 13 8.04 8.71 -5.32
CA ILE A 13 8.55 8.79 -3.93
C ILE A 13 9.95 8.20 -3.76
N VAL A 14 10.54 7.62 -4.81
CA VAL A 14 11.81 6.88 -4.74
C VAL A 14 12.99 7.78 -4.36
N ASP A 15 12.98 9.03 -4.80
CA ASP A 15 14.05 10.00 -4.53
C ASP A 15 13.96 10.63 -3.13
N HIS A 16 12.89 10.35 -2.38
CA HIS A 16 12.76 10.90 -1.04
C HIS A 16 13.78 10.23 -0.09
N PRO A 17 14.54 10.99 0.73
CA PRO A 17 15.67 10.46 1.50
C PRO A 17 15.31 9.38 2.54
N THR A 18 14.06 9.34 2.99
CA THR A 18 13.57 8.31 3.92
C THR A 18 12.94 7.11 3.22
N PHE A 19 12.88 7.10 1.89
CA PHE A 19 12.26 6.03 1.14
C PHE A 19 13.15 4.78 1.16
N PHE A 20 12.53 3.63 1.42
CA PHE A 20 13.17 2.34 1.20
C PHE A 20 12.12 1.26 0.99
N THR A 21 12.54 0.12 0.46
CA THR A 21 11.68 -1.05 0.28
C THR A 21 12.21 -2.26 1.04
N ARG A 22 11.31 -3.17 1.45
CA ARG A 22 11.70 -4.47 2.03
C ARG A 22 10.78 -5.58 1.51
N PRO A 23 11.29 -6.78 1.21
CA PRO A 23 10.44 -7.93 0.94
C PRO A 23 9.54 -8.24 2.14
N MET A 24 8.24 -8.45 1.92
CA MET A 24 7.29 -8.77 2.99
C MET A 24 6.16 -9.66 2.46
N PHE A 25 5.93 -10.81 3.10
CA PHE A 25 4.88 -11.78 2.72
C PHE A 25 4.92 -12.27 1.26
N GLY A 26 6.07 -12.20 0.59
CA GLY A 26 6.21 -12.47 -0.85
C GLY A 26 5.88 -11.28 -1.76
N GLY A 27 5.49 -10.16 -1.16
CA GLY A 27 5.33 -8.83 -1.78
C GLY A 27 6.52 -7.90 -1.53
N LEU A 28 6.35 -6.64 -1.93
CA LEU A 28 7.31 -5.55 -1.72
C LEU A 28 6.67 -4.44 -0.87
N ALA A 29 7.10 -4.32 0.38
CA ALA A 29 6.66 -3.24 1.26
C ALA A 29 7.46 -1.97 0.95
N ALA A 30 6.76 -0.86 0.72
CA ALA A 30 7.34 0.47 0.55
C ALA A 30 7.20 1.27 1.84
N TYR A 31 8.31 1.84 2.29
CA TYR A 31 8.41 2.67 3.48
C TYR A 31 8.76 4.10 3.09
N LEU A 32 8.16 5.05 3.80
CA LEU A 32 8.42 6.48 3.65
C LEU A 32 8.07 7.17 4.98
N PHE A 33 8.76 8.24 5.36
CA PHE A 33 8.54 8.95 6.62
C PHE A 33 8.49 8.00 7.84
N GLU A 34 9.36 6.98 7.84
CA GLU A 34 9.46 5.92 8.87
C GLU A 34 8.20 5.06 9.03
N ARG A 35 7.24 5.15 8.12
CA ARG A 35 6.01 4.35 8.12
C ARG A 35 6.00 3.37 6.95
N GLN A 36 5.42 2.20 7.16
CA GLN A 36 5.06 1.30 6.07
C GLN A 36 3.83 1.88 5.36
N MET A 37 4.01 2.35 4.12
CA MET A 37 2.98 3.06 3.37
C MET A 37 2.16 2.13 2.49
N LEU A 38 2.85 1.32 1.69
CA LEU A 38 2.24 0.45 0.68
C LEU A 38 2.84 -0.95 0.75
N LEU A 39 2.09 -1.95 0.28
CA LEU A 39 2.61 -3.28 0.02
C LEU A 39 2.12 -3.74 -1.36
N LEU A 40 3.05 -3.85 -2.31
CA LEU A 40 2.79 -4.41 -3.63
C LEU A 40 2.73 -5.93 -3.52
N VAL A 41 1.68 -6.55 -4.08
CA VAL A 41 1.45 -8.00 -4.04
C VAL A 41 1.17 -8.56 -5.43
N GLU A 42 1.75 -9.72 -5.70
CA GLU A 42 1.56 -10.52 -6.92
C GLU A 42 1.45 -12.00 -6.58
N PRO A 43 0.63 -12.79 -7.30
CA PRO A 43 0.39 -14.20 -6.99
C PRO A 43 1.66 -14.98 -6.66
N THR A 44 1.59 -15.73 -5.55
CA THR A 44 2.70 -16.56 -5.12
C THR A 44 2.82 -17.82 -5.98
N LYS A 45 4.05 -18.23 -6.30
CA LYS A 45 4.31 -19.48 -7.05
C LYS A 45 3.80 -20.73 -6.32
N SER A 46 3.75 -20.70 -4.98
CA SER A 46 3.25 -21.81 -4.16
C SER A 46 1.72 -21.88 -4.08
N GLY A 47 0.99 -20.89 -4.62
CA GLY A 47 -0.46 -20.81 -4.50
C GLY A 47 -0.96 -20.44 -3.10
N ARG A 48 -0.07 -20.07 -2.16
CA ARG A 48 -0.45 -19.65 -0.80
C ARG A 48 -1.47 -18.51 -0.81
N TRP A 49 -1.37 -17.63 -1.80
CA TRP A 49 -2.37 -16.61 -2.12
C TRP A 49 -2.24 -16.18 -3.58
N ASN A 50 -3.35 -15.65 -4.11
CA ASN A 50 -3.50 -15.16 -5.49
C ASN A 50 -3.88 -13.66 -5.57
N TRP A 51 -3.62 -12.89 -4.51
CA TRP A 51 -3.76 -11.44 -4.51
C TRP A 51 -2.92 -10.81 -5.63
N HIS A 52 -3.44 -9.77 -6.27
CA HIS A 52 -2.73 -9.06 -7.32
C HIS A 52 -3.11 -7.58 -7.24
N GLY A 53 -2.20 -6.71 -6.81
CA GLY A 53 -2.53 -5.31 -6.59
C GLY A 53 -1.73 -4.69 -5.45
N VAL A 54 -2.35 -3.77 -4.72
CA VAL A 54 -1.66 -2.96 -3.70
C VAL A 54 -2.48 -2.88 -2.43
N LEU A 55 -1.82 -3.14 -1.28
CA LEU A 55 -2.37 -2.82 0.02
C LEU A 55 -1.91 -1.42 0.44
N VAL A 56 -2.87 -0.58 0.81
CA VAL A 56 -2.65 0.73 1.44
C VAL A 56 -2.60 0.53 2.94
N CYS A 57 -1.41 0.71 3.51
CA CYS A 57 -1.18 0.52 4.93
C CYS A 57 -1.73 1.73 5.69
N THR A 58 -2.74 1.51 6.52
CA THR A 58 -3.43 2.57 7.27
C THR A 58 -4.06 2.02 8.55
N GLY A 59 -4.50 2.90 9.44
CA GLY A 59 -5.28 2.56 10.64
C GLY A 59 -6.79 2.58 10.37
N TYR A 60 -7.56 1.79 11.12
CA TYR A 60 -9.02 1.68 10.98
C TYR A 60 -9.75 3.03 11.03
N GLN A 61 -9.29 3.95 11.89
CA GLN A 61 -9.84 5.30 12.03
C GLN A 61 -9.83 6.12 10.73
N HIS A 62 -8.96 5.77 9.78
CA HIS A 62 -8.84 6.47 8.51
C HIS A 62 -9.57 5.77 7.35
N HIS A 63 -10.05 4.54 7.54
CA HIS A 63 -10.70 3.76 6.46
C HIS A 63 -11.85 4.53 5.82
N ALA A 64 -12.83 5.00 6.61
CA ALA A 64 -13.98 5.72 6.07
C ALA A 64 -13.57 6.96 5.26
N SER A 65 -12.59 7.73 5.75
CA SER A 65 -12.11 8.93 5.06
C SER A 65 -11.37 8.62 3.76
N LEU A 66 -10.56 7.55 3.75
CA LEU A 66 -9.82 7.12 2.57
C LEU A 66 -10.76 6.50 1.54
N GLN A 67 -11.75 5.72 1.95
CA GLN A 67 -12.73 5.13 1.03
C GLN A 67 -13.68 6.17 0.43
N LYS A 68 -13.91 7.30 1.13
CA LYS A 68 -14.64 8.43 0.57
C LYS A 68 -13.87 9.11 -0.56
N GLU A 69 -12.55 9.22 -0.41
CA GLU A 69 -11.68 9.84 -1.43
C GLU A 69 -11.28 8.87 -2.55
N PHE A 70 -11.13 7.59 -2.22
CA PHE A 70 -10.71 6.52 -3.11
C PHE A 70 -11.73 5.37 -3.05
N PRO A 71 -12.87 5.46 -3.75
CA PRO A 71 -13.98 4.50 -3.63
C PRO A 71 -13.61 3.05 -4.02
N ALA A 72 -12.59 2.88 -4.86
CA ALA A 72 -12.08 1.57 -5.27
C ALA A 72 -11.27 0.87 -4.15
N LEU A 73 -10.82 1.60 -3.12
CA LEU A 73 -10.19 0.99 -1.96
C LEU A 73 -11.23 0.28 -1.08
N ARG A 74 -10.98 -1.00 -0.78
CA ARG A 74 -11.81 -1.81 0.11
C ARG A 74 -10.96 -2.47 1.20
N PRO A 75 -11.49 -2.75 2.40
CA PRO A 75 -10.77 -3.56 3.38
C PRO A 75 -10.35 -4.88 2.76
N HIS A 76 -9.08 -5.24 2.91
CA HIS A 76 -8.58 -6.49 2.35
C HIS A 76 -9.28 -7.69 3.03
N ALA A 77 -9.74 -8.67 2.26
CA ALA A 77 -10.54 -9.80 2.79
C ALA A 77 -9.84 -10.57 3.92
N VAL A 78 -8.53 -10.83 3.79
CA VAL A 78 -7.70 -11.49 4.81
C VAL A 78 -7.03 -10.49 5.76
N LEU A 79 -6.24 -9.55 5.22
CA LEU A 79 -5.54 -8.51 5.99
C LEU A 79 -6.42 -7.28 6.27
N ARG A 80 -7.57 -7.50 6.93
CA ARG A 80 -8.63 -6.49 7.14
C ARG A 80 -8.19 -5.17 7.78
N LYS A 81 -6.98 -5.12 8.35
CA LYS A 81 -6.35 -3.91 8.89
C LYS A 81 -6.04 -2.88 7.80
N TRP A 82 -5.75 -3.32 6.59
CA TRP A 82 -5.36 -2.45 5.48
C TRP A 82 -6.45 -2.39 4.42
N LEU A 83 -6.42 -1.31 3.64
CA LEU A 83 -7.21 -1.20 2.43
C LEU A 83 -6.45 -1.84 1.27
N PHE A 84 -7.18 -2.26 0.25
CA PHE A 84 -6.67 -2.97 -0.91
C PHE A 84 -7.44 -2.56 -2.15
N ILE A 85 -6.74 -2.58 -3.27
CA ILE A 85 -7.30 -2.53 -4.61
C ILE A 85 -6.64 -3.61 -5.46
N ASP A 86 -7.46 -4.38 -6.15
CA ASP A 86 -7.01 -5.37 -7.11
C ASP A 86 -6.52 -4.66 -8.37
N SER A 87 -5.41 -5.12 -8.94
CA SER A 87 -4.87 -4.49 -10.14
C SER A 87 -5.72 -4.73 -11.39
N ALA A 88 -6.66 -5.69 -11.37
CA ALA A 88 -7.63 -5.88 -12.43
C ALA A 88 -8.84 -4.95 -12.31
N HIS A 89 -8.93 -4.16 -11.23
CA HIS A 89 -9.98 -3.16 -11.08
C HIS A 89 -9.80 -2.04 -12.11
N GLU A 90 -10.88 -1.59 -12.74
CA GLU A 90 -10.85 -0.57 -13.80
C GLU A 90 -10.20 0.74 -13.32
N ASP A 91 -10.52 1.18 -12.10
CA ASP A 91 -9.95 2.37 -11.49
C ASP A 91 -8.55 2.18 -10.85
N PHE A 92 -7.87 1.05 -11.07
CA PHE A 92 -6.63 0.74 -10.37
C PHE A 92 -5.55 1.82 -10.52
N GLU A 93 -5.23 2.15 -11.77
CA GLU A 93 -4.14 3.10 -12.06
C GLU A 93 -4.47 4.49 -11.52
N ALA A 94 -5.64 5.02 -11.88
CA ALA A 94 -6.09 6.34 -11.42
C ALA A 94 -6.15 6.45 -9.88
N THR A 95 -6.63 5.40 -9.20
CA THR A 95 -6.68 5.37 -7.74
C THR A 95 -5.28 5.36 -7.14
N MET A 96 -4.38 4.51 -7.66
CA MET A 96 -3.06 4.33 -7.07
C MET A 96 -2.12 5.49 -7.36
N GLU A 97 -2.20 6.11 -8.54
CA GLU A 97 -1.47 7.35 -8.83
C GLU A 97 -1.86 8.45 -7.84
N ALA A 98 -3.16 8.71 -7.67
CA ALA A 98 -3.65 9.71 -6.74
C ALA A 98 -3.28 9.39 -5.27
N ALA A 99 -3.36 8.12 -4.87
CA ALA A 99 -2.95 7.68 -3.54
C ALA A 99 -1.45 7.90 -3.29
N VAL A 100 -0.58 7.59 -4.27
CA VAL A 100 0.87 7.83 -4.16
C VAL A 100 1.16 9.33 -4.03
N GLN A 101 0.43 10.20 -4.73
CA GLN A 101 0.57 11.65 -4.53
C GLN A 101 0.25 12.07 -3.09
N ARG A 102 -0.78 11.48 -2.46
CA ARG A 102 -1.05 11.72 -1.02
C ARG A 102 0.07 11.20 -0.13
N VAL A 103 0.63 10.03 -0.44
CA VAL A 103 1.78 9.47 0.27
C VAL A 103 2.99 10.41 0.16
N ALA A 104 3.29 10.92 -1.03
CA ALA A 104 4.38 11.87 -1.26
C ALA A 104 4.23 13.16 -0.44
N LEU A 105 2.97 13.65 -0.32
CA LEU A 105 2.61 14.82 0.49
C LEU A 105 2.54 14.53 2.01
N ASN A 106 2.98 13.36 2.46
CA ASN A 106 3.01 12.97 3.87
C ASN A 106 1.63 13.00 4.55
N ASP A 107 0.59 12.64 3.80
CA ASP A 107 -0.77 12.51 4.33
C ASP A 107 -0.77 11.54 5.52
N ARG A 108 -1.28 12.03 6.66
CA ARG A 108 -1.23 11.32 7.94
C ARG A 108 -2.20 10.15 8.02
N ARG A 109 -3.14 10.04 7.08
CA ARG A 109 -4.01 8.86 6.93
C ARG A 109 -3.24 7.66 6.40
N PHE A 110 -2.11 7.88 5.75
CA PHE A 110 -1.26 6.84 5.19
C PHE A 110 -0.09 6.49 6.11
N GLY A 111 0.22 5.21 6.11
CA GLY A 111 1.35 4.66 6.82
C GLY A 111 1.00 4.12 8.19
N ILE A 112 1.68 3.04 8.57
CA ILE A 112 1.73 2.58 9.96
C ILE A 112 3.17 2.50 10.44
N LEU A 113 3.41 2.77 11.72
CA LEU A 113 4.74 2.60 12.29
C LEU A 113 5.14 1.11 12.29
N PRO A 114 6.36 0.77 11.85
CA PRO A 114 6.88 -0.59 11.96
C PRO A 114 7.14 -0.92 13.43
N GLY A 115 6.64 -2.08 13.88
CA GLY A 115 6.70 -2.49 15.29
C GLY A 115 5.49 -1.97 16.05
N GLY A 116 4.62 -2.88 16.49
CA GLY A 116 3.30 -2.60 17.05
C GLY A 116 3.31 -1.90 18.42
N LYS A 117 3.81 -0.67 18.50
CA LYS A 117 3.35 0.23 19.56
C LYS A 117 1.91 0.62 19.22
N LYS A 118 0.99 0.18 20.07
CA LYS A 118 -0.40 0.65 20.07
C LYS A 118 -0.36 2.18 20.08
N SER A 119 -1.06 2.80 19.15
CA SER A 119 -1.50 4.18 19.35
C SER A 119 -2.40 4.15 20.58
N GLU A 120 -1.96 4.83 21.63
CA GLU A 120 -2.68 4.98 22.90
C GLU A 120 -3.97 5.80 22.70
#